data_AF-A0A3B1B0N8-F1
#
_entry.id   AF-A0A3B1B0N8-F1
#
_cell.length_a   1.000
_cell.length_b   1.000
_cell.length_c   1.000
_cell.angle_alpha   90.00
_cell.angle_beta   90.00
_cell.angle_gamma   90.00
#
_symmetry.space_group_name_H-M   'P 1'
#
loop_
_entity.id
_entity.type
_entity.pdbx_description
1 polymer ?
#
loop_
_entity_poly.entity_id
_entity_poly.type
_entity_poly.pdbx_seq_one_letter_code
_entity_poly.pdbx_strand_id
1 'polypeptide(L)'
;FLTKFDVNFQRRRLLFVIKDLNTYYSRHRRDVSKLDGLKRSLYDLLEDITNSAKPDAIPASIKQALRTAFRSISHLDINDDTQENILRERLKDYIPGFKSALEGLADTLNLDRFKIDADQLIADQSNIDWKSDLARNLTISYVGFSFWDVTTFSILGSKELGESNKIKVNRISPKDISILREEGDELPLRGTAMAGFGAFFSRADRENDYLWGRINSAERLIEQLYSQAKLSSLSHKLDIIALKKRAFTTILDVEEEYLLKIPELFTELRNKIANL
;
A
#
# COMPACT_ATOMS: atom_id res chain seq x y z
N PHE A 1 -27.02 -1.00 12.86
CA PHE A 1 -25.57 -0.90 13.10
C PHE A 1 -24.78 -1.02 11.80
N LEU A 2 -24.85 -2.17 11.11
CA LEU A 2 -24.08 -2.44 9.87
C LEU A 2 -24.18 -1.35 8.78
N THR A 3 -25.37 -0.79 8.55
CA THR A 3 -25.56 0.23 7.52
C THR A 3 -25.05 1.62 7.92
N LYS A 4 -25.23 1.99 9.19
CA LYS A 4 -25.02 3.37 9.67
C LYS A 4 -23.64 3.61 10.30
N PHE A 5 -22.97 2.56 10.76
CA PHE A 5 -21.74 2.71 11.56
C PHE A 5 -20.59 1.77 11.14
N ASP A 6 -20.84 0.75 10.32
CA ASP A 6 -19.79 -0.20 9.92
C ASP A 6 -18.98 0.31 8.72
N VAL A 7 -18.15 1.31 9.00
CA VAL A 7 -17.17 1.88 8.06
C VAL A 7 -16.25 0.79 7.53
N ASN A 8 -15.85 -0.14 8.39
CA ASN A 8 -14.89 -1.20 8.04
C ASN A 8 -15.48 -2.18 7.03
N PHE A 9 -16.77 -2.55 7.15
CA PHE A 9 -17.44 -3.37 6.16
C PHE A 9 -17.38 -2.73 4.76
N GLN A 10 -17.71 -1.44 4.64
CA GLN A 10 -17.66 -0.74 3.36
C GLN A 10 -16.23 -0.66 2.80
N ARG A 11 -15.24 -0.38 3.65
CA ARG A 11 -13.81 -0.39 3.27
C ARG A 11 -13.37 -1.75 2.75
N ARG A 12 -13.69 -2.83 3.48
CA ARG A 12 -13.34 -4.21 3.10
C ARG A 12 -13.97 -4.59 1.76
N ARG A 13 -15.22 -4.19 1.51
CA ARG A 13 -15.92 -4.42 0.24
C ARG A 13 -15.20 -3.76 -0.94
N LEU A 14 -14.83 -2.48 -0.81
CA LEU A 14 -14.11 -1.77 -1.87
C LEU A 14 -12.72 -2.37 -2.11
N LEU A 15 -11.98 -2.69 -1.04
CA LEU A 15 -10.66 -3.35 -1.15
C LEU A 15 -10.75 -4.70 -1.85
N PHE A 16 -11.81 -5.47 -1.58
CA PHE A 16 -12.06 -6.75 -2.26
C PHE A 16 -12.26 -6.55 -3.77
N VAL A 17 -13.08 -5.56 -4.16
CA VAL A 17 -13.30 -5.22 -5.58
C VAL A 17 -12.03 -4.72 -6.25
N ILE A 18 -11.26 -3.85 -5.59
CA ILE A 18 -9.96 -3.37 -6.10
C ILE A 18 -9.00 -4.54 -6.32
N LYS A 19 -8.99 -5.52 -5.41
CA LYS A 19 -8.17 -6.72 -5.54
C LYS A 19 -8.58 -7.56 -6.76
N ASP A 20 -9.88 -7.74 -6.99
CA ASP A 20 -10.39 -8.42 -8.19
C ASP A 20 -10.03 -7.64 -9.47
N LEU A 21 -10.26 -6.32 -9.49
CA LEU A 21 -9.89 -5.42 -10.58
C LEU A 21 -8.42 -5.54 -10.98
N ASN A 22 -7.51 -5.63 -10.00
CA ASN A 22 -6.07 -5.77 -10.25
C ASN A 22 -5.71 -7.04 -11.06
N THR A 23 -6.53 -8.09 -11.01
CA THR A 23 -6.29 -9.33 -11.79
C THR A 23 -6.46 -9.13 -13.30
N TYR A 24 -7.26 -8.14 -13.70
CA TYR A 24 -7.58 -7.87 -15.11
C TYR A 24 -6.48 -7.12 -15.86
N TYR A 25 -5.58 -6.41 -15.18
CA TYR A 25 -4.47 -5.67 -15.84
C TYR A 25 -3.61 -6.55 -16.75
N SER A 26 -3.36 -7.80 -16.34
CA SER A 26 -2.59 -8.77 -17.12
C SER A 26 -3.30 -9.21 -18.41
N ARG A 27 -4.64 -9.26 -18.39
CA ARG A 27 -5.50 -9.75 -19.48
C ARG A 27 -6.00 -8.63 -20.40
N HIS A 28 -6.01 -7.39 -19.91
CA HIS A 28 -6.61 -6.23 -20.57
C HIS A 28 -5.60 -5.12 -20.91
N ARG A 29 -4.49 -5.49 -21.55
CA ARG A 29 -3.39 -4.55 -21.88
C ARG A 29 -3.81 -3.34 -22.73
N ARG A 30 -4.94 -3.41 -23.46
CA ARG A 30 -5.45 -2.32 -24.30
C ARG A 30 -6.45 -1.39 -23.58
N ASP A 31 -6.99 -1.81 -22.44
CA ASP A 31 -7.96 -1.04 -21.64
C ASP A 31 -7.34 -0.49 -20.35
N VAL A 32 -6.00 -0.49 -20.22
CA VAL A 32 -5.27 -0.09 -19.00
C VAL A 32 -5.71 1.28 -18.50
N SER A 33 -5.87 2.26 -19.40
CA SER A 33 -6.32 3.61 -19.02
C SER A 33 -7.75 3.61 -18.43
N LYS A 34 -8.66 2.76 -18.92
CA LYS A 34 -10.01 2.62 -18.35
C LYS A 34 -9.94 1.96 -16.97
N LEU A 35 -9.11 0.92 -16.82
CA LEU A 35 -8.88 0.23 -15.55
C LEU A 35 -8.30 1.19 -14.50
N ASP A 36 -7.34 2.03 -14.89
CA ASP A 36 -6.74 3.04 -14.02
C ASP A 36 -7.77 4.07 -13.57
N GLY A 37 -8.65 4.51 -14.47
CA GLY A 37 -9.77 5.40 -14.15
C GLY A 37 -10.69 4.81 -13.08
N LEU A 38 -11.17 3.59 -13.29
CA LEU A 38 -12.03 2.89 -12.32
C LEU A 38 -11.31 2.65 -10.99
N LYS A 39 -10.05 2.18 -11.04
CA LYS A 39 -9.24 1.95 -9.85
C LYS A 39 -9.09 3.22 -9.03
N ARG A 40 -8.81 4.35 -9.68
CA ARG A 40 -8.72 5.66 -9.03
C ARG A 40 -10.04 6.03 -8.35
N SER A 41 -11.16 5.96 -9.04
CA SER A 41 -12.48 6.26 -8.44
C SER A 41 -12.80 5.38 -7.23
N LEU A 42 -12.42 4.10 -7.25
CA LEU A 42 -12.59 3.20 -6.10
C LEU A 42 -11.70 3.61 -4.91
N TYR A 43 -10.47 4.08 -5.17
CA TYR A 43 -9.57 4.58 -4.12
C TYR A 43 -10.01 5.94 -3.57
N ASP A 44 -10.49 6.85 -4.42
CA ASP A 44 -11.04 8.15 -3.99
C ASP A 44 -12.22 7.91 -3.03
N LEU A 45 -13.13 6.99 -3.38
CA LEU A 45 -14.25 6.61 -2.51
C LEU A 45 -13.79 5.95 -1.20
N LEU A 46 -12.78 5.09 -1.25
CA LEU A 46 -12.20 4.45 -0.06
C LEU A 46 -11.56 5.49 0.87
N GLU A 47 -10.88 6.49 0.31
CA GLU A 47 -10.30 7.60 1.04
C GLU A 47 -11.39 8.45 1.71
N ASP A 48 -12.45 8.79 0.98
CA ASP A 48 -13.58 9.57 1.52
C ASP A 48 -14.30 8.85 2.67
N ILE A 49 -14.55 7.54 2.54
CA ILE A 49 -15.11 6.71 3.62
C ILE A 49 -14.18 6.69 4.84
N THR A 50 -12.86 6.60 4.61
CA THR A 50 -11.88 6.60 5.70
C THR A 50 -11.82 7.95 6.41
N ASN A 51 -11.93 9.04 5.65
CA ASN A 51 -11.90 10.39 6.17
C ASN A 51 -13.19 10.75 6.94
N SER A 52 -14.36 10.26 6.52
CA SER A 52 -15.63 10.54 7.21
C SER A 52 -15.67 10.03 8.65
N ALA A 53 -14.94 8.95 8.93
CA ALA A 53 -14.88 8.31 10.23
C ALA A 53 -13.78 8.88 11.16
N LYS A 54 -12.94 9.81 10.68
CA LYS A 54 -11.89 10.41 11.51
C LYS A 54 -12.52 11.25 12.62
N PRO A 55 -11.98 11.23 13.86
CA PRO A 55 -12.49 12.06 14.94
C PRO A 55 -12.60 13.53 14.56
N ASP A 56 -11.64 14.07 13.80
CA ASP A 56 -11.62 15.48 13.40
C ASP A 56 -12.73 15.84 12.40
N ALA A 57 -13.23 14.87 11.63
CA ALA A 57 -14.35 15.07 10.72
C ALA A 57 -15.71 15.15 11.44
N ILE A 58 -15.78 14.68 12.69
CA ILE A 58 -17.02 14.71 13.48
C ILE A 58 -17.21 16.11 14.10
N PRO A 59 -18.35 16.78 13.85
CA PRO A 59 -18.62 18.11 14.39
C PRO A 59 -18.56 18.15 15.93
N ALA A 60 -18.10 19.28 16.47
CA ALA A 60 -18.01 19.49 17.92
C ALA A 60 -19.36 19.34 18.63
N SER A 61 -20.45 19.75 17.99
CA SER A 61 -21.82 19.58 18.49
C SER A 61 -22.19 18.11 18.69
N ILE A 62 -21.86 17.25 17.72
CA ILE A 62 -22.12 15.81 17.80
C ILE A 62 -21.23 15.15 18.87
N LYS A 63 -19.94 15.53 18.93
CA LYS A 63 -19.03 15.08 20.00
C LYS A 63 -19.58 15.45 21.39
N GLN A 64 -20.11 16.66 21.53
CA GLN A 64 -20.72 17.11 22.78
C GLN A 64 -22.01 16.35 23.10
N ALA A 65 -22.89 16.14 22.12
CA ALA A 65 -24.12 15.37 22.28
C ALA A 65 -23.83 13.93 22.76
N LEU A 66 -22.86 13.26 22.14
CA LEU A 66 -22.39 11.94 22.56
C LEU A 66 -21.84 11.98 23.99
N ARG A 67 -20.94 12.92 24.31
CA ARG A 67 -20.39 13.05 25.67
C ARG A 67 -21.48 13.28 26.71
N THR A 68 -22.45 14.13 26.43
CA THR A 68 -23.57 14.41 27.35
C THR A 68 -24.42 13.15 27.56
N ALA A 69 -24.80 12.47 26.47
CA ALA A 69 -25.63 11.28 26.55
C ALA A 69 -24.94 10.14 27.32
N PHE A 70 -23.66 9.87 27.07
CA PHE A 70 -22.95 8.77 27.73
C PHE A 70 -22.42 9.11 29.13
N ARG A 71 -22.09 10.39 29.41
CA ARG A 71 -21.70 10.80 30.77
C ARG A 71 -22.86 10.71 31.76
N SER A 72 -24.10 10.90 31.31
CA SER A 72 -25.26 10.85 32.21
C SER A 72 -25.48 9.46 32.82
N ILE A 73 -24.93 8.39 32.23
CA ILE A 73 -25.04 7.03 32.77
C ILE A 73 -23.79 6.52 33.49
N SER A 74 -22.71 7.32 33.57
CA SER A 74 -21.44 6.85 34.13
C SER A 74 -21.49 6.52 35.62
N HIS A 75 -22.55 6.96 36.31
CA HIS A 75 -22.80 6.68 37.72
C HIS A 75 -23.65 5.43 37.94
N LEU A 76 -24.21 4.85 36.87
CA LEU A 76 -25.00 3.63 36.95
C LEU A 76 -24.06 2.42 37.06
N ASP A 77 -24.25 1.61 38.08
CA ASP A 77 -23.53 0.34 38.27
C ASP A 77 -24.11 -0.71 37.30
N ILE A 78 -23.62 -0.66 36.06
CA ILE A 78 -23.99 -1.54 34.96
C ILE A 78 -22.73 -2.26 34.49
N ASN A 79 -22.81 -3.58 34.39
CA ASN A 79 -21.75 -4.45 33.89
C ASN A 79 -22.34 -5.51 32.93
N ASP A 80 -21.46 -6.33 32.35
CA ASP A 80 -21.83 -7.36 31.38
C ASP A 80 -22.76 -8.45 31.96
N ASP A 81 -22.80 -8.60 33.29
CA ASP A 81 -23.66 -9.56 33.99
C ASP A 81 -25.06 -9.00 34.33
N THR A 82 -25.31 -7.72 34.05
CA THR A 82 -26.58 -7.07 34.37
C THR A 82 -27.69 -7.58 33.45
N GLN A 83 -28.77 -8.12 34.02
CA GLN A 83 -29.90 -8.67 33.26
C GLN A 83 -30.55 -7.62 32.35
N GLU A 84 -30.93 -8.02 31.14
CA GLU A 84 -31.51 -7.13 30.12
C GLU A 84 -32.72 -6.32 30.60
N ASN A 85 -33.61 -6.95 31.38
CA ASN A 85 -34.80 -6.26 31.91
C ASN A 85 -34.42 -5.13 32.88
N ILE A 86 -33.38 -5.33 33.68
CA ILE A 86 -32.85 -4.33 34.62
C ILE A 86 -32.19 -3.19 33.85
N LEU A 87 -31.44 -3.51 32.78
CA LEU A 87 -30.85 -2.50 31.89
C LEU A 87 -31.91 -1.62 31.24
N ARG A 88 -32.97 -2.24 30.69
CA ARG A 88 -34.06 -1.53 30.01
C ARG A 88 -34.76 -0.55 30.94
N GLU A 89 -35.07 -0.96 32.16
CA GLU A 89 -35.70 -0.07 33.15
C GLU A 89 -34.74 1.05 33.58
N ARG A 90 -33.48 0.74 33.92
CA ARG A 90 -32.50 1.75 34.37
C ARG A 90 -32.13 2.77 33.30
N LEU A 91 -32.14 2.36 32.02
CA LEU A 91 -31.74 3.21 30.90
C LEU A 91 -32.91 3.91 30.22
N LYS A 92 -34.16 3.62 30.60
CA LYS A 92 -35.38 4.06 29.92
C LYS A 92 -35.39 5.56 29.61
N ASP A 93 -35.05 6.39 30.59
CA ASP A 93 -35.07 7.84 30.46
C ASP A 93 -33.87 8.40 29.66
N TYR A 94 -32.81 7.60 29.50
CA TYR A 94 -31.59 7.96 28.78
C TYR A 94 -31.63 7.54 27.30
N ILE A 95 -32.44 6.53 26.94
CA ILE A 95 -32.59 5.99 25.57
C ILE A 95 -32.86 7.09 24.54
N PRO A 96 -33.77 8.07 24.76
CA PRO A 96 -34.00 9.14 23.78
C PRO A 96 -32.75 9.96 23.48
N GLY A 97 -31.94 10.26 24.52
CA GLY A 97 -30.69 10.99 24.37
C GLY A 97 -29.64 10.21 23.59
N PHE A 98 -29.50 8.90 23.86
CA PHE A 98 -28.62 8.03 23.07
C PHE A 98 -29.04 7.95 21.61
N LYS A 99 -30.34 7.75 21.37
CA LYS A 99 -30.89 7.65 20.03
C LYS A 99 -30.60 8.93 19.24
N SER A 100 -30.88 10.10 19.81
CA SER A 100 -30.63 11.38 19.15
C SER A 100 -29.13 11.60 18.87
N ALA A 101 -28.25 11.29 19.83
CA ALA A 101 -26.81 11.45 19.64
C ALA A 101 -26.25 10.47 18.57
N LEU A 102 -26.72 9.23 18.55
CA LEU A 102 -26.33 8.23 17.55
C LEU A 102 -26.92 8.52 16.17
N GLU A 103 -28.13 9.04 16.08
CA GLU A 103 -28.73 9.49 14.82
C GLU A 103 -27.92 10.65 14.23
N GLY A 104 -27.57 11.67 15.04
CA GLY A 104 -26.71 12.75 14.59
C GLY A 104 -25.32 12.29 14.15
N LEU A 105 -24.75 11.27 14.81
CA LEU A 105 -23.51 10.63 14.35
C LEU A 105 -23.71 9.88 13.03
N ALA A 106 -24.79 9.11 12.89
CA ALA A 106 -25.07 8.39 11.65
C ALA A 106 -25.26 9.33 10.46
N ASP A 107 -25.97 10.45 10.66
CA ASP A 107 -26.19 11.47 9.65
C ASP A 107 -24.87 12.18 9.29
N THR A 108 -23.97 12.36 10.26
CA THR A 108 -22.63 12.91 10.03
C THR A 108 -21.76 11.95 9.20
N LEU A 109 -21.77 10.65 9.55
CA LEU A 109 -21.01 9.64 8.81
C LEU A 109 -21.56 9.42 7.40
N ASN A 110 -22.88 9.51 7.25
CA ASN A 110 -23.64 9.39 6.00
C ASN A 110 -23.16 8.21 5.12
N LEU A 111 -23.03 7.04 5.72
CA LEU A 111 -22.49 5.86 5.05
C LEU A 111 -23.37 5.35 3.89
N ASP A 112 -24.66 5.69 3.89
CA ASP A 112 -25.55 5.35 2.77
C ASP A 112 -25.17 6.10 1.50
N ARG A 113 -24.66 7.35 1.59
CA ARG A 113 -24.15 8.09 0.43
C ARG A 113 -23.04 7.31 -0.28
N PHE A 114 -22.02 6.90 0.46
CA PHE A 114 -20.90 6.15 -0.11
C PHE A 114 -21.30 4.80 -0.69
N LYS A 115 -22.32 4.16 -0.10
CA LYS A 115 -22.89 2.94 -0.67
C LYS A 115 -23.54 3.21 -2.03
N ILE A 116 -24.34 4.28 -2.14
CA ILE A 116 -24.96 4.69 -3.40
C ILE A 116 -23.90 5.04 -4.44
N ASP A 117 -22.87 5.79 -4.05
CA ASP A 117 -21.76 6.16 -4.94
C ASP A 117 -21.02 4.92 -5.45
N ALA A 118 -20.76 3.93 -4.57
CA ALA A 118 -20.18 2.65 -4.96
C ALA A 118 -21.11 1.83 -5.87
N ASP A 119 -22.40 1.76 -5.55
CA ASP A 119 -23.41 1.03 -6.33
C ASP A 119 -23.46 1.61 -7.76
N GLN A 120 -23.49 2.94 -7.89
CA GLN A 120 -23.48 3.64 -9.17
C GLN A 120 -22.17 3.40 -9.92
N LEU A 121 -21.02 3.53 -9.25
CA LEU A 121 -19.72 3.32 -9.86
C LEU A 121 -19.60 1.91 -10.46
N ILE A 122 -20.09 0.88 -9.78
CA ILE A 122 -20.09 -0.50 -10.30
C ILE A 122 -21.12 -0.68 -11.42
N ALA A 123 -22.32 -0.12 -11.28
CA ALA A 123 -23.36 -0.18 -12.31
C ALA A 123 -22.91 0.44 -13.64
N ASP A 124 -22.23 1.59 -13.58
CA ASP A 124 -21.72 2.32 -14.75
C ASP A 124 -20.75 1.48 -15.60
N GLN A 125 -20.08 0.49 -14.99
CA GLN A 125 -19.17 -0.40 -15.74
C GLN A 125 -19.91 -1.25 -16.77
N SER A 126 -21.22 -1.47 -16.61
CA SER A 126 -22.06 -2.16 -17.59
C SER A 126 -22.28 -1.35 -18.87
N ASN A 127 -22.10 -0.02 -18.82
CA ASN A 127 -22.22 0.87 -19.96
C ASN A 127 -20.90 1.04 -20.73
N ILE A 128 -19.80 0.49 -20.20
CA ILE A 128 -18.48 0.55 -20.82
C ILE A 128 -18.27 -0.68 -21.68
N ASP A 129 -17.80 -0.46 -22.91
CA ASP A 129 -17.37 -1.55 -23.79
C ASP A 129 -16.06 -2.15 -23.28
N TRP A 130 -16.20 -3.20 -22.47
CA TRP A 130 -15.13 -4.08 -22.01
C TRP A 130 -15.00 -5.27 -22.95
N LYS A 131 -13.76 -5.62 -23.31
CA LYS A 131 -13.49 -6.81 -24.15
C LYS A 131 -13.62 -8.16 -23.43
N SER A 132 -14.28 -8.21 -22.27
CA SER A 132 -14.48 -9.42 -21.45
C SER A 132 -15.65 -9.27 -20.49
N ASP A 133 -15.91 -10.32 -19.71
CA ASP A 133 -16.89 -10.34 -18.62
C ASP A 133 -16.51 -9.46 -17.40
N LEU A 134 -15.62 -8.47 -17.56
CA LEU A 134 -15.13 -7.62 -16.46
C LEU A 134 -16.27 -6.96 -15.68
N ALA A 135 -17.19 -6.26 -16.36
CA ALA A 135 -18.31 -5.59 -15.69
C ALA A 135 -19.17 -6.56 -14.87
N ARG A 136 -19.46 -7.73 -15.46
CA ARG A 136 -20.21 -8.81 -14.81
C ARG A 136 -19.45 -9.34 -13.58
N ASN A 137 -18.16 -9.63 -13.72
CA ASN A 137 -17.36 -10.20 -12.65
C ASN A 137 -17.14 -9.20 -11.50
N LEU A 138 -16.90 -7.92 -11.80
CA LEU A 138 -16.83 -6.88 -10.76
C LEU A 138 -18.16 -6.74 -10.02
N THR A 139 -19.29 -6.82 -10.73
CA THR A 139 -20.62 -6.81 -10.10
C THR A 139 -20.80 -8.02 -9.19
N ILE A 140 -20.42 -9.21 -9.63
CA ILE A 140 -20.44 -10.44 -8.81
C ILE A 140 -19.55 -10.28 -7.58
N SER A 141 -18.35 -9.74 -7.73
CA SER A 141 -17.42 -9.52 -6.62
C SER A 141 -17.98 -8.49 -5.62
N TYR A 142 -18.57 -7.41 -6.10
CA TYR A 142 -19.13 -6.34 -5.27
C TYR A 142 -20.38 -6.77 -4.50
N VAL A 143 -21.36 -7.37 -5.19
CA VAL A 143 -22.61 -7.86 -4.59
C VAL A 143 -22.35 -9.11 -3.74
N GLY A 144 -21.54 -10.03 -4.26
CA GLY A 144 -21.18 -11.28 -3.58
C GLY A 144 -20.27 -11.10 -2.37
N PHE A 145 -19.62 -9.94 -2.22
CA PHE A 145 -18.74 -9.67 -1.08
C PHE A 145 -19.40 -9.95 0.27
N SER A 146 -20.69 -9.67 0.43
CA SER A 146 -21.38 -9.90 1.72
C SER A 146 -21.36 -11.37 2.15
N PHE A 147 -21.40 -12.30 1.19
CA PHE A 147 -21.28 -13.74 1.47
C PHE A 147 -19.84 -14.13 1.86
N TRP A 148 -18.86 -13.56 1.16
CA TRP A 148 -17.44 -13.77 1.45
C TRP A 148 -17.02 -13.14 2.79
N ASP A 149 -17.54 -11.97 3.15
CA ASP A 149 -17.17 -11.27 4.38
C ASP A 149 -17.60 -12.08 5.61
N VAL A 150 -18.81 -12.62 5.64
CA VAL A 150 -19.30 -13.43 6.78
C VAL A 150 -18.38 -14.63 7.06
N THR A 151 -17.93 -15.31 6.00
CA THR A 151 -17.07 -16.50 6.13
C THR A 151 -15.62 -16.13 6.43
N THR A 152 -15.06 -15.14 5.73
CA THR A 152 -13.65 -14.76 5.87
C THR A 152 -13.39 -13.94 7.14
N PHE A 153 -14.30 -13.06 7.55
CA PHE A 153 -14.17 -12.27 8.77
C PHE A 153 -14.17 -13.15 10.03
N SER A 154 -14.95 -14.24 10.02
CA SER A 154 -14.96 -15.20 11.14
C SER A 154 -13.60 -15.89 11.34
N ILE A 155 -12.80 -16.03 10.27
CA ILE A 155 -11.48 -16.67 10.29
C ILE A 155 -10.37 -15.64 10.55
N LEU A 156 -10.47 -14.47 9.93
CA LEU A 156 -9.43 -13.43 9.95
C LEU A 156 -9.58 -12.47 11.15
N GLY A 157 -10.77 -12.38 11.73
CA GLY A 157 -11.10 -11.45 12.80
C GLY A 157 -11.05 -9.98 12.34
N SER A 158 -10.54 -9.11 13.21
CA SER A 158 -10.39 -7.67 12.96
C SER A 158 -9.21 -7.30 12.06
N LYS A 159 -8.44 -8.27 11.57
CA LYS A 159 -7.29 -8.02 10.68
C LYS A 159 -7.75 -7.33 9.40
N GLU A 160 -7.04 -6.29 8.99
CA GLU A 160 -7.40 -5.57 7.78
C GLU A 160 -7.26 -6.46 6.53
N LEU A 161 -8.18 -6.27 5.58
CA LEU A 161 -8.18 -7.03 4.34
C LEU A 161 -6.88 -6.75 3.58
N GLY A 162 -6.00 -7.74 3.52
CA GLY A 162 -4.71 -7.63 2.85
C GLY A 162 -3.48 -7.76 3.75
N GLU A 163 -3.64 -7.83 5.08
CA GLU A 163 -2.53 -8.16 5.99
C GLU A 163 -1.86 -9.51 5.64
N SER A 164 -2.64 -10.48 5.16
CA SER A 164 -2.15 -11.79 4.73
C SER A 164 -1.73 -11.83 3.26
N ASN A 165 -1.74 -10.71 2.54
CA ASN A 165 -1.27 -10.70 1.15
C ASN A 165 0.22 -11.01 1.13
N LYS A 166 0.65 -11.83 0.18
CA LYS A 166 2.07 -12.08 -0.06
C LYS A 166 2.73 -10.78 -0.49
N ILE A 167 3.61 -10.23 0.35
CA ILE A 167 4.45 -9.09 0.00
C ILE A 167 5.71 -9.63 -0.66
N LYS A 168 6.00 -9.17 -1.89
CA LYS A 168 7.27 -9.48 -2.54
C LYS A 168 8.36 -8.66 -1.88
N VAL A 169 9.37 -9.34 -1.32
CA VAL A 169 10.55 -8.69 -0.75
C VAL A 169 11.67 -8.78 -1.76
N ASN A 170 12.26 -7.64 -2.11
CA ASN A 170 13.54 -7.62 -2.82
C ASN A 170 14.62 -7.10 -1.88
N ARG A 171 15.73 -7.84 -1.80
CA ARG A 171 16.92 -7.42 -1.07
C ARG A 171 17.83 -6.63 -2.01
N ILE A 172 18.45 -5.58 -1.48
CA ILE A 172 19.57 -4.88 -2.10
C ILE A 172 20.74 -5.00 -1.12
N SER A 173 21.81 -5.66 -1.54
CA SER A 173 22.94 -5.97 -0.68
C SER A 173 24.25 -5.93 -1.47
N PRO A 174 25.33 -5.41 -0.87
CA PRO A 174 26.68 -5.49 -1.44
C PRO A 174 27.14 -6.92 -1.72
N LYS A 175 26.55 -7.93 -1.07
CA LYS A 175 26.80 -9.35 -1.35
C LYS A 175 26.09 -9.88 -2.60
N ASP A 176 25.20 -9.11 -3.21
CA ASP A 176 24.46 -9.57 -4.38
C ASP A 176 25.38 -9.58 -5.61
N ILE A 177 25.26 -10.58 -6.48
CA ILE A 177 26.09 -10.74 -7.70
C ILE A 177 26.09 -9.43 -8.50
N SER A 178 27.27 -8.88 -8.79
CA SER A 178 27.43 -7.70 -9.64
C SER A 178 28.18 -8.07 -10.91
N ILE A 179 27.78 -7.50 -12.05
CA ILE A 179 28.49 -7.71 -13.31
C ILE A 179 29.92 -7.14 -13.31
N LEU A 180 30.22 -6.22 -12.38
CA LEU A 180 31.55 -5.59 -12.24
C LEU A 180 32.47 -6.34 -11.26
N ARG A 181 32.03 -7.49 -10.74
CA ARG A 181 32.79 -8.32 -9.80
C ARG A 181 32.78 -9.78 -10.24
N GLU A 182 33.90 -10.45 -10.02
CA GLU A 182 34.03 -11.87 -10.30
C GLU A 182 33.53 -12.71 -9.10
N GLU A 183 33.16 -13.97 -9.36
CA GLU A 183 32.79 -14.88 -8.29
C GLU A 183 34.02 -15.17 -7.41
N GLY A 184 33.92 -14.85 -6.13
CA GLY A 184 35.00 -15.03 -5.15
C GLY A 184 35.74 -13.74 -4.76
N ASP A 185 35.46 -12.61 -5.43
CA ASP A 185 35.98 -11.31 -5.02
C ASP A 185 35.55 -10.98 -3.58
N GLU A 186 36.49 -10.46 -2.79
CA GLU A 186 36.15 -9.85 -1.50
C GLU A 186 35.15 -8.70 -1.72
N LEU A 187 34.30 -8.47 -0.71
CA LEU A 187 33.36 -7.36 -0.77
C LEU A 187 34.15 -6.05 -0.90
N PRO A 188 33.83 -5.19 -1.88
CA PRO A 188 34.59 -3.96 -2.10
C PRO A 188 34.34 -2.90 -1.01
N LEU A 189 33.65 -3.26 0.07
CA LEU A 189 33.27 -2.36 1.15
C LEU A 189 34.34 -2.31 2.23
N ARG A 190 35.05 -1.19 2.28
CA ARG A 190 36.13 -0.93 3.23
C ARG A 190 35.60 -0.58 4.61
N GLY A 191 34.36 -0.13 4.71
CA GLY A 191 33.66 0.12 5.98
C GLY A 191 33.48 -1.12 6.84
N THR A 192 33.57 -2.32 6.27
CA THR A 192 33.48 -3.58 7.03
C THR A 192 34.69 -3.82 7.94
N ALA A 193 35.80 -3.13 7.73
CA ALA A 193 36.95 -3.12 8.63
C ALA A 193 36.59 -2.56 10.01
N MET A 194 37.42 -2.82 11.03
CA MET A 194 37.24 -2.30 12.40
C MET A 194 35.83 -2.57 12.96
N ALA A 195 35.34 -3.81 12.85
CA ALA A 195 34.00 -4.21 13.29
C ALA A 195 32.85 -3.37 12.67
N GLY A 196 33.01 -2.92 11.42
CA GLY A 196 32.01 -2.13 10.71
C GLY A 196 32.19 -0.60 10.82
N PHE A 197 33.30 -0.13 11.39
CA PHE A 197 33.59 1.29 11.55
C PHE A 197 34.72 1.83 10.65
N GLY A 198 35.31 1.01 9.78
CA GLY A 198 36.49 1.39 8.99
C GLY A 198 36.32 2.71 8.23
N ALA A 199 35.16 2.89 7.58
CA ALA A 199 34.85 4.07 6.80
C ALA A 199 34.66 5.33 7.67
N PHE A 200 34.38 5.24 8.97
CA PHE A 200 34.32 6.44 9.82
C PHE A 200 35.68 7.14 9.93
N PHE A 201 36.77 6.37 9.87
CA PHE A 201 38.12 6.90 10.10
C PHE A 201 38.83 7.33 8.81
N SER A 202 38.32 6.95 7.64
CA SER A 202 38.95 7.23 6.36
C SER A 202 37.96 7.85 5.38
N ARG A 203 38.28 9.07 4.91
CA ARG A 203 37.49 9.72 3.84
C ARG A 203 37.51 8.90 2.56
N ALA A 204 38.66 8.34 2.19
CA ALA A 204 38.78 7.48 1.01
C ALA A 204 37.85 6.26 1.11
N ASP A 205 37.75 5.65 2.29
CA ASP A 205 36.88 4.48 2.49
C ASP A 205 35.40 4.85 2.46
N ARG A 206 35.01 6.06 2.94
CA ARG A 206 33.63 6.55 2.76
C ARG A 206 33.30 6.77 1.30
N GLU A 207 34.19 7.42 0.56
CA GLU A 207 33.98 7.70 -0.86
C GLU A 207 33.91 6.39 -1.67
N ASN A 208 34.77 5.41 -1.36
CA ASN A 208 34.72 4.06 -1.92
C ASN A 208 33.36 3.38 -1.67
N ASP A 209 32.95 3.29 -0.42
CA ASP A 209 31.70 2.60 -0.04
C ASP A 209 30.47 3.31 -0.60
N TYR A 210 30.51 4.64 -0.67
CA TYR A 210 29.48 5.46 -1.29
C TYR A 210 29.34 5.15 -2.78
N LEU A 211 30.45 5.16 -3.53
CA LEU A 211 30.43 4.90 -4.97
C LEU A 211 29.92 3.47 -5.27
N TRP A 212 30.43 2.47 -4.55
CA TRP A 212 29.96 1.09 -4.67
C TRP A 212 28.49 0.94 -4.27
N GLY A 213 28.02 1.68 -3.26
CA GLY A 213 26.61 1.73 -2.89
C GLY A 213 25.72 2.19 -4.05
N ARG A 214 26.13 3.23 -4.79
CA ARG A 214 25.38 3.74 -5.95
C ARG A 214 25.36 2.75 -7.11
N ILE A 215 26.51 2.17 -7.45
CA ILE A 215 26.64 1.20 -8.54
C ILE A 215 25.81 -0.05 -8.26
N ASN A 216 25.97 -0.66 -7.07
CA ASN A 216 25.23 -1.86 -6.69
C ASN A 216 23.72 -1.61 -6.67
N SER A 217 23.29 -0.45 -6.15
CA SER A 217 21.87 -0.09 -6.13
C SER A 217 21.31 0.07 -7.55
N ALA A 218 22.02 0.78 -8.43
CA ALA A 218 21.60 0.94 -9.82
C ALA A 218 21.46 -0.41 -10.54
N GLU A 219 22.43 -1.31 -10.35
CA GLU A 219 22.38 -2.63 -10.94
C GLU A 219 21.18 -3.45 -10.42
N ARG A 220 20.92 -3.43 -9.12
CA ARG A 220 19.77 -4.14 -8.53
C ARG A 220 18.44 -3.60 -9.02
N LEU A 221 18.29 -2.27 -9.14
CA LEU A 221 17.07 -1.67 -9.67
C LEU A 221 16.84 -2.07 -11.14
N ILE A 222 17.89 -2.07 -11.96
CA ILE A 222 17.82 -2.52 -13.36
C ILE A 222 17.41 -4.00 -13.43
N GLU A 223 18.03 -4.87 -12.64
CA GLU A 223 17.70 -6.30 -12.61
C GLU A 223 16.26 -6.58 -12.16
N GLN A 224 15.76 -5.83 -11.16
CA GLN A 224 14.37 -5.95 -10.71
C GLN A 224 13.38 -5.60 -11.82
N LEU A 225 13.60 -4.48 -12.51
CA LEU A 225 12.76 -4.07 -13.64
C LEU A 225 12.89 -5.06 -14.80
N TYR A 226 14.09 -5.57 -15.08
CA TYR A 226 14.32 -6.57 -16.11
C TYR A 226 13.62 -7.90 -15.79
N SER A 227 13.60 -8.32 -14.53
CA SER A 227 12.84 -9.49 -14.06
C SER A 227 11.33 -9.30 -14.32
N GLN A 228 10.78 -8.10 -14.05
CA GLN A 228 9.38 -7.81 -14.41
C GLN A 228 9.15 -7.79 -15.93
N ALA A 229 10.11 -7.28 -16.70
CA ALA A 229 10.05 -7.30 -18.16
C ALA A 229 10.07 -8.73 -18.71
N LYS A 230 10.87 -9.65 -18.13
CA LYS A 230 10.85 -11.08 -18.45
C LYS A 230 9.48 -11.69 -18.20
N LEU A 231 8.90 -11.46 -17.03
CA LEU A 231 7.56 -11.94 -16.68
C LEU A 231 6.48 -11.40 -17.64
N SER A 232 6.70 -10.22 -18.21
CA SER A 232 5.79 -9.58 -19.17
C SER A 232 6.08 -9.92 -20.64
N SER A 233 7.08 -10.77 -20.90
CA SER A 233 7.59 -11.13 -22.24
C SER A 233 8.15 -9.94 -23.05
N LEU A 234 8.67 -8.92 -22.36
CA LEU A 234 9.23 -7.70 -22.93
C LEU A 234 10.76 -7.62 -22.85
N SER A 235 11.42 -8.62 -22.24
CA SER A 235 12.88 -8.61 -22.06
C SER A 235 13.67 -8.48 -23.37
N HIS A 236 13.14 -9.00 -24.48
CA HIS A 236 13.74 -8.88 -25.82
C HIS A 236 13.88 -7.43 -26.32
N LYS A 237 13.15 -6.48 -25.72
CA LYS A 237 13.22 -5.05 -26.05
C LYS A 237 14.29 -4.31 -25.25
N LEU A 238 14.95 -4.98 -24.31
CA LEU A 238 15.85 -4.36 -23.36
C LEU A 238 17.24 -4.95 -23.54
N ASP A 239 18.20 -4.11 -23.91
CA ASP A 239 19.61 -4.44 -23.79
C ASP A 239 20.07 -4.14 -22.37
N ILE A 240 20.11 -5.18 -21.53
CA ILE A 240 20.47 -5.02 -20.12
C ILE A 240 21.92 -4.55 -19.94
N ILE A 241 22.84 -5.00 -20.80
CA ILE A 241 24.25 -4.64 -20.69
C ILE A 241 24.40 -3.16 -21.04
N ALA A 242 23.79 -2.70 -22.13
CA ALA A 242 23.81 -1.28 -22.50
C ALA A 242 23.16 -0.39 -21.43
N LEU A 243 22.05 -0.83 -20.82
CA LEU A 243 21.40 -0.11 -19.72
C LEU A 243 22.29 0.01 -18.48
N LYS A 244 22.96 -1.08 -18.09
CA LYS A 244 23.93 -1.09 -16.99
C LYS A 244 25.13 -0.19 -17.29
N LYS A 245 25.74 -0.31 -18.47
CA LYS A 245 26.85 0.56 -18.92
C LYS A 245 26.45 2.02 -18.81
N ARG A 246 25.31 2.42 -19.39
CA ARG A 246 24.82 3.80 -19.34
C ARG A 246 24.63 4.29 -17.90
N ALA A 247 24.02 3.48 -17.04
CA ALA A 247 23.79 3.85 -15.64
C ALA A 247 25.11 4.02 -14.88
N PHE A 248 26.04 3.09 -15.02
CA PHE A 248 27.33 3.14 -14.35
C PHE A 248 28.19 4.30 -14.83
N THR A 249 28.28 4.52 -16.15
CA THR A 249 29.00 5.67 -16.72
C THR A 249 28.41 6.99 -16.22
N THR A 250 27.07 7.13 -16.22
CA THR A 250 26.42 8.35 -15.69
C THR A 250 26.74 8.58 -14.22
N ILE A 251 26.77 7.52 -13.40
CA ILE A 251 27.17 7.64 -11.99
C ILE A 251 28.62 8.12 -11.91
N LEU A 252 29.55 7.51 -12.64
CA LEU A 252 30.95 7.90 -12.59
C LEU A 252 31.16 9.35 -13.05
N ASP A 253 30.52 9.77 -14.15
CA ASP A 253 30.64 11.13 -14.68
C ASP A 253 30.14 12.19 -13.70
N VAL A 254 29.09 11.89 -12.93
CA VAL A 254 28.55 12.82 -11.91
C VAL A 254 29.41 12.83 -10.65
N GLU A 255 29.88 11.66 -10.19
CA GLU A 255 30.56 11.56 -8.90
C GLU A 255 32.05 11.94 -8.94
N GLU A 256 32.70 11.89 -10.10
CA GLU A 256 34.14 12.11 -10.24
C GLU A 256 34.60 13.50 -9.76
N GLU A 257 33.76 14.53 -9.91
CA GLU A 257 34.04 15.87 -9.41
C GLU A 257 34.05 15.96 -7.87
N TYR A 258 33.33 15.08 -7.20
CA TYR A 258 33.10 15.15 -5.75
C TYR A 258 33.97 14.15 -4.95
N LEU A 259 34.27 12.98 -5.52
CA LEU A 259 34.95 11.87 -4.84
C LEU A 259 36.46 11.85 -5.10
N LEU A 260 37.15 12.87 -4.58
CA LEU A 260 38.56 13.16 -4.88
C LEU A 260 39.59 12.22 -4.25
N LYS A 261 39.19 11.32 -3.34
CA LYS A 261 40.10 10.44 -2.59
C LYS A 261 40.22 9.03 -3.16
N ILE A 262 39.54 8.74 -4.27
CA ILE A 262 39.51 7.41 -4.90
C ILE A 262 39.73 7.43 -6.44
N PRO A 263 40.66 8.23 -7.00
CA PRO A 263 40.81 8.35 -8.46
C PRO A 263 41.17 7.04 -9.17
N GLU A 264 41.91 6.16 -8.49
CA GLU A 264 42.26 4.84 -9.01
C GLU A 264 41.02 3.95 -9.20
N LEU A 265 40.04 4.04 -8.30
CA LEU A 265 38.79 3.29 -8.38
C LEU A 265 37.94 3.73 -9.58
N PHE A 266 37.89 5.03 -9.87
CA PHE A 266 37.23 5.52 -11.10
C PHE A 266 37.87 4.92 -12.35
N THR A 267 39.20 4.91 -12.41
CA THR A 267 39.93 4.34 -13.54
C THR A 267 39.66 2.85 -13.70
N GLU A 268 39.72 2.08 -12.61
CA GLU A 268 39.40 0.66 -12.60
C GLU A 268 37.97 0.37 -13.08
N LEU A 269 36.99 1.08 -12.53
CA LEU A 269 35.58 0.89 -12.85
C LEU A 269 35.27 1.27 -14.30
N ARG A 270 35.84 2.37 -14.82
CA ARG A 270 35.69 2.77 -16.23
C ARG A 270 36.22 1.68 -17.16
N ASN A 271 37.37 1.09 -16.84
CA ASN A 271 37.93 -0.02 -17.62
C ASN A 271 37.05 -1.27 -17.57
N LYS A 272 36.57 -1.66 -16.38
CA LYS A 272 35.64 -2.79 -16.23
C LYS A 272 34.36 -2.57 -17.04
N ILE A 273 33.77 -1.37 -16.99
CA ILE A 273 32.56 -1.01 -17.74
C ILE A 273 32.79 -1.06 -19.26
N ALA A 274 33.94 -0.59 -19.74
CA ALA A 274 34.27 -0.65 -21.15
C ALA A 274 34.28 -2.10 -21.69
N ASN A 275 34.73 -3.04 -20.85
CA ASN A 275 34.92 -4.46 -21.17
C ASN A 275 33.69 -5.36 -20.92
N LEU A 276 32.56 -4.82 -20.43
CA LEU A 276 31.29 -5.55 -20.29
C LEU A 276 30.66 -5.91 -21.64
#